data_AF-A0A5C6D6K5-F1
#
_entry.id   AF-A0A5C6D6K5-F1
#
_cell.length_a   1.000
_cell.length_b   1.000
_cell.length_c   1.000
_cell.angle_alpha   90.00
_cell.angle_beta   90.00
_cell.angle_gamma   90.00
#
_symmetry.space_group_name_H-M   'P 1'
#
loop_
_entity.id
_entity.type
_entity.pdbx_description
1 polymer ?
#
loop_
_entity_poly.entity_id
_entity_poly.type
_entity_poly.pdbx_seq_one_letter_code
_entity_poly.pdbx_strand_id
1 'polypeptide(L)'
;MPGFRCILICLMFFSSGVTTVLAHSPVDFLEVLSVKPARSIQHTVELQGKFDSERVETDLEGPLFFSRSVGCMGRAAKKQPAYLNWFKIVASPEQPERELFILDMVRGDSSKTLKIKQAEYLLSPSQLITSGVPDAIPGGLDHYKAYRVVDAPSLDRQVTLTGSVGSSERRLGKPIFVCLPVREWHHDEYFSASHSADCFVVYALDEQPHDQKFSLIDQFGLNGLTSVKNQWLCVRAAILRSTAE
;
A
#
# COMPACT_ATOMS: atom_id res chain seq x y z
N MET A 1 -70.24 25.11 2.76
CA MET A 1 -68.83 25.43 2.39
C MET A 1 -68.19 26.04 3.63
N PRO A 2 -67.03 25.58 4.13
CA PRO A 2 -65.82 25.21 3.39
C PRO A 2 -65.27 23.81 3.71
N GLY A 3 -64.53 23.23 2.75
CA GLY A 3 -63.79 21.98 2.90
C GLY A 3 -62.35 22.23 3.33
N PHE A 4 -61.93 21.59 4.42
CA PHE A 4 -60.53 21.53 4.83
C PHE A 4 -59.80 20.49 3.99
N ARG A 5 -58.85 20.94 3.17
CA ARG A 5 -57.87 20.07 2.50
C ARG A 5 -56.66 19.90 3.41
N CYS A 6 -56.50 18.71 3.99
CA CYS A 6 -55.27 18.29 4.64
C CYS A 6 -54.21 18.05 3.56
N ILE A 7 -53.17 18.88 3.52
CA ILE A 7 -51.98 18.67 2.70
C ILE A 7 -51.06 17.72 3.48
N LEU A 8 -50.97 16.48 3.02
CA LEU A 8 -50.01 15.50 3.53
C LEU A 8 -48.64 15.82 2.91
N ILE A 9 -47.74 16.43 3.70
CA ILE A 9 -46.35 16.68 3.28
C ILE A 9 -45.58 15.37 3.46
N CYS A 10 -45.31 14.70 2.34
CA CYS A 10 -44.45 13.52 2.29
C CYS A 10 -42.98 13.98 2.36
N LEU A 11 -42.40 13.96 3.56
CA LEU A 11 -40.96 14.17 3.77
C LEU A 11 -40.20 12.97 3.20
N MET A 12 -39.71 13.09 1.97
CA MET A 12 -38.74 12.14 1.42
C MET A 12 -37.39 12.37 2.09
N PHE A 13 -37.00 11.47 2.99
CA PHE A 13 -35.63 11.35 3.45
C PHE A 13 -34.78 10.78 2.31
N PHE A 14 -34.09 11.65 1.57
CA PHE A 14 -32.98 11.23 0.74
C PHE A 14 -31.80 10.89 1.65
N SER A 15 -31.57 9.60 1.91
CA SER A 15 -30.29 9.16 2.46
C SER A 15 -29.22 9.39 1.38
N SER A 16 -28.47 10.48 1.51
CA SER A 16 -27.24 10.69 0.77
C SER A 16 -26.23 9.62 1.18
N GLY A 17 -26.26 8.48 0.48
CA GLY A 17 -25.20 7.49 0.56
C GLY A 17 -23.89 8.14 0.14
N VAL A 18 -23.02 8.40 1.11
CA VAL A 18 -21.64 8.84 0.84
C VAL A 18 -20.94 7.63 0.23
N THR A 19 -20.89 7.58 -1.10
CA THR A 19 -20.00 6.66 -1.81
C THR A 19 -18.58 7.13 -1.53
N THR A 20 -17.91 6.51 -0.57
CA THR A 20 -16.48 6.74 -0.32
C THR A 20 -15.72 6.21 -1.53
N VAL A 21 -15.41 7.10 -2.48
CA VAL A 21 -14.65 6.73 -3.67
C VAL A 21 -13.18 6.58 -3.26
N LEU A 22 -12.61 5.39 -3.48
CA LEU A 22 -11.16 5.18 -3.49
C LEU A 22 -10.58 6.05 -4.61
N ALA A 23 -10.18 7.28 -4.32
CA ALA A 23 -10.07 8.31 -5.35
C ALA A 23 -8.63 8.64 -5.82
N HIS A 24 -7.57 8.46 -5.01
CA HIS A 24 -6.29 9.10 -5.35
C HIS A 24 -5.07 8.22 -5.67
N SER A 25 -4.93 7.01 -5.12
CA SER A 25 -3.75 6.17 -5.42
C SER A 25 -3.59 5.87 -6.92
N PRO A 26 -2.38 6.08 -7.48
CA PRO A 26 -2.10 5.85 -8.90
C PRO A 26 -2.03 4.36 -9.26
N VAL A 27 -2.16 3.45 -8.29
CA VAL A 27 -2.08 2.00 -8.49
C VAL A 27 -3.15 1.28 -7.69
N ASP A 28 -3.82 0.31 -8.33
CA ASP A 28 -4.86 -0.49 -7.67
C ASP A 28 -4.26 -1.73 -6.98
N PHE A 29 -3.25 -2.37 -7.59
CA PHE A 29 -2.60 -3.58 -7.10
C PHE A 29 -1.09 -3.58 -7.39
N LEU A 30 -0.29 -4.05 -6.43
CA LEU A 30 1.12 -4.35 -6.61
C LEU A 30 1.40 -5.78 -6.18
N GLU A 31 2.03 -6.60 -7.03
CA GLU A 31 2.62 -7.85 -6.56
C GLU A 31 3.92 -7.54 -5.79
N VAL A 32 4.22 -8.32 -4.75
CA VAL A 32 5.41 -8.13 -3.91
C VAL A 32 6.32 -9.34 -4.01
N LEU A 33 7.53 -9.07 -4.45
CA LEU A 33 8.61 -10.04 -4.62
C LEU A 33 9.60 -9.91 -3.47
N SER A 34 9.98 -11.03 -2.87
CA SER A 34 11.22 -11.09 -2.09
C SER A 34 12.41 -10.99 -3.02
N VAL A 35 13.42 -10.22 -2.62
CA VAL A 35 14.59 -9.94 -3.44
C VAL A 35 15.89 -10.12 -2.67
N LYS A 36 16.96 -10.39 -3.41
CA LYS A 36 18.34 -10.24 -2.97
C LYS A 36 18.92 -9.02 -3.66
N PRO A 37 19.28 -7.95 -2.93
CA PRO A 37 19.95 -6.82 -3.55
C PRO A 37 21.40 -7.18 -3.88
N ALA A 38 21.93 -6.62 -4.95
CA ALA A 38 23.34 -6.76 -5.34
C ALA A 38 24.26 -6.13 -4.28
N ARG A 39 23.78 -5.10 -3.60
CA ARG A 39 24.40 -4.48 -2.42
C ARG A 39 23.31 -4.11 -1.43
N SER A 40 23.46 -4.52 -0.17
CA SER A 40 22.58 -4.04 0.89
C SER A 40 22.86 -2.57 1.17
N ILE A 41 21.79 -1.78 1.24
CA ILE A 41 21.79 -0.38 1.63
C ILE A 41 21.50 -0.32 3.12
N GLN A 42 22.31 0.46 3.83
CA GLN A 42 22.06 0.88 5.20
C GLN A 42 22.01 2.41 5.19
N HIS A 43 20.92 2.97 5.67
CA HIS A 43 20.69 4.40 5.62
C HIS A 43 19.78 4.87 6.74
N THR A 44 19.86 6.15 7.06
CA THR A 44 19.03 6.77 8.10
C THR A 44 18.22 7.90 7.47
N VAL A 45 16.93 7.95 7.77
CA VAL A 45 15.99 8.98 7.29
C VAL A 45 15.14 9.47 8.45
N GLU A 46 14.58 10.68 8.37
CA GLU A 46 13.57 11.11 9.34
C GLU A 46 12.18 10.85 8.76
N LEU A 47 11.31 10.21 9.54
CA LEU A 47 9.94 9.89 9.11
C LEU A 47 8.91 10.51 10.07
N GLN A 48 7.78 10.94 9.51
CA GLN A 48 6.59 11.30 10.29
C GLN A 48 5.35 10.67 9.64
N GLY A 49 4.83 9.62 10.27
CA GLY A 49 3.59 8.95 9.90
C GLY A 49 2.38 9.45 10.69
N LYS A 50 1.22 8.84 10.43
CA LYS A 50 -0.06 9.18 11.07
C LYS A 50 -0.05 9.09 12.61
N PHE A 51 0.81 8.26 13.17
CA PHE A 51 0.88 7.99 14.61
C PHE A 51 2.10 8.60 15.30
N ASP A 52 2.90 9.36 14.56
CA ASP A 52 4.10 9.99 15.08
C ASP A 52 3.74 11.46 15.43
N SER A 53 3.96 11.87 16.68
CA SER A 53 3.75 13.26 17.10
C SER A 53 4.82 14.20 16.55
N GLU A 54 6.01 13.67 16.27
CA GLU A 54 7.18 14.38 15.78
C GLU A 54 7.92 13.57 14.70
N ARG A 55 9.03 14.09 14.19
CA ARG A 55 9.89 13.36 13.27
C ARG A 55 10.69 12.32 14.04
N VAL A 56 10.81 11.13 13.46
CA VAL A 56 11.53 10.01 14.07
C VAL A 56 12.67 9.61 13.13
N GLU A 57 13.90 9.75 13.61
CA GLU A 57 15.07 9.18 12.95
C GLU A 57 14.90 7.65 12.87
N THR A 58 15.02 7.12 11.67
CA THR A 58 14.70 5.72 11.36
C THR A 58 15.82 5.12 10.54
N ASP A 59 16.47 4.11 11.09
CA ASP A 59 17.48 3.32 10.39
C ASP A 59 16.83 2.27 9.48
N LEU A 60 17.39 2.12 8.29
CA LEU A 60 16.88 1.28 7.22
C LEU A 60 17.91 0.27 6.76
N GLU A 61 17.46 -0.94 6.42
CA GLU A 61 18.27 -1.99 5.79
C GLU A 61 17.52 -2.63 4.61
N GLY A 62 18.15 -2.74 3.44
CA GLY A 62 17.57 -3.47 2.31
C GLY A 62 18.03 -3.02 0.92
N PRO A 63 17.15 -3.06 -0.10
CA PRO A 63 15.76 -3.51 -0.06
C PRO A 63 15.63 -5.03 0.11
N LEU A 64 14.63 -5.48 0.88
CA LEU A 64 14.30 -6.90 1.09
C LEU A 64 13.10 -7.36 0.24
N PHE A 65 12.23 -6.42 -0.13
CA PHE A 65 11.14 -6.66 -1.07
C PHE A 65 11.12 -5.59 -2.15
N PHE A 66 10.55 -5.96 -3.29
CA PHE A 66 10.28 -5.10 -4.43
C PHE A 66 8.84 -5.34 -4.85
N SER A 67 8.08 -4.27 -5.02
CA SER A 67 6.71 -4.35 -5.50
C SER A 67 6.54 -3.62 -6.82
N ARG A 68 5.72 -4.19 -7.71
CA ARG A 68 5.43 -3.63 -9.03
C ARG A 68 3.95 -3.74 -9.37
N SER A 69 3.44 -2.78 -10.14
CA SER A 69 2.03 -2.74 -10.54
C SER A 69 1.64 -3.97 -11.35
N VAL A 70 0.50 -4.56 -11.02
CA VAL A 70 -0.04 -5.76 -11.67
C VAL A 70 -1.55 -5.60 -11.93
N GLY A 71 -2.07 -6.28 -12.95
CA GLY A 71 -3.51 -6.46 -13.11
C GLY A 71 -4.04 -7.50 -12.12
N CYS A 72 -5.24 -7.31 -11.59
CA CYS A 72 -5.85 -8.24 -10.66
C CYS A 72 -7.39 -8.11 -10.66
N MET A 73 -8.10 -9.19 -10.35
CA MET A 73 -9.56 -9.19 -10.19
C MET A 73 -10.31 -8.60 -11.41
N GLY A 74 -9.89 -8.98 -12.62
CA GLY A 74 -10.49 -8.48 -13.87
C GLY A 74 -10.14 -7.04 -14.24
N ARG A 75 -9.25 -6.39 -13.48
CA ARG A 75 -8.75 -5.04 -13.76
C ARG A 75 -7.33 -5.10 -14.31
N ALA A 76 -7.10 -4.42 -15.43
CA ALA A 76 -5.75 -4.24 -15.96
C ALA A 76 -4.92 -3.35 -15.03
N ALA A 77 -3.60 -3.52 -15.06
CA ALA A 77 -2.69 -2.55 -14.45
C ALA A 77 -2.90 -1.17 -15.08
N LYS A 78 -2.65 -0.11 -14.30
CA LYS A 78 -2.71 1.28 -14.81
C LYS A 78 -1.62 1.47 -15.87
N LYS A 79 -1.85 2.41 -16.80
CA LYS A 79 -0.95 2.65 -17.93
C LYS A 79 0.46 3.06 -17.48
N GLN A 80 0.56 3.90 -16.45
CA GLN A 80 1.83 4.26 -15.85
C GLN A 80 2.18 3.21 -14.78
N PRO A 81 3.30 2.49 -14.91
CA PRO A 81 3.69 1.49 -13.93
C PRO A 81 4.13 2.16 -12.63
N ALA A 82 3.94 1.45 -11.52
CA ALA A 82 4.33 1.89 -10.19
C ALA A 82 5.25 0.85 -9.55
N TYR A 83 6.31 1.31 -8.88
CA TYR A 83 7.29 0.46 -8.24
C TYR A 83 7.66 0.99 -6.85
N LEU A 84 7.78 0.09 -5.87
CA LEU A 84 8.27 0.43 -4.52
C LEU A 84 9.34 -0.55 -4.06
N ASN A 85 10.44 -0.03 -3.53
CA ASN A 85 11.45 -0.78 -2.80
C ASN A 85 11.10 -0.79 -1.30
N TRP A 86 11.27 -1.94 -0.65
CA TRP A 86 10.92 -2.13 0.76
C TRP A 86 12.18 -2.30 1.58
N PHE A 87 12.45 -1.32 2.43
CA PHE A 87 13.55 -1.31 3.38
C PHE A 87 13.03 -1.70 4.75
N LYS A 88 13.72 -2.62 5.41
CA LYS A 88 13.41 -2.99 6.78
C LYS A 88 13.73 -1.83 7.69
N ILE A 89 12.82 -1.49 8.59
CA ILE A 89 13.08 -0.56 9.69
C ILE A 89 13.87 -1.31 10.76
N VAL A 90 15.10 -0.87 10.99
CA VAL A 90 15.98 -1.43 12.02
C VAL A 90 15.54 -0.90 13.38
N ALA A 91 15.52 -1.79 14.39
CA ALA A 91 15.18 -1.44 15.78
C ALA A 91 13.89 -0.62 15.93
N SER A 92 12.84 -0.96 15.17
CA SER A 92 11.54 -0.31 15.26
C SER A 92 11.06 -0.26 16.72
N PRO A 93 10.77 0.92 17.29
CA PRO A 93 10.35 1.03 18.66
C PRO A 93 9.06 0.25 18.87
N GLU A 94 8.86 -0.30 20.07
CA GLU A 94 7.57 -0.91 20.39
C GLU A 94 6.48 0.15 20.29
N GLN A 95 5.41 -0.19 19.57
CA GLN A 95 4.26 0.67 19.39
C GLN A 95 3.02 -0.03 19.95
N PRO A 96 2.04 0.74 20.50
CA PRO A 96 0.79 0.16 20.95
C PRO A 96 0.02 -0.43 19.77
N GLU A 97 -0.88 -1.37 20.08
CA GLU A 97 -1.84 -1.84 19.09
C GLU A 97 -2.83 -0.72 18.74
N ARG A 98 -3.20 -0.63 17.46
CA ARG A 98 -4.13 0.38 16.96
C ARG A 98 -5.17 -0.24 16.04
N GLU A 99 -6.39 0.27 16.09
CA GLU A 99 -7.46 -0.16 15.21
C GLU A 99 -7.65 0.80 14.02
N LEU A 100 -7.66 0.21 12.84
CA LEU A 100 -7.95 0.88 11.58
C LEU A 100 -9.21 0.32 10.95
N PHE A 101 -10.18 1.19 10.68
CA PHE A 101 -11.36 0.86 9.89
C PHE A 101 -11.06 1.13 8.42
N ILE A 102 -10.97 0.07 7.61
CA ILE A 102 -10.43 0.10 6.25
C ILE A 102 -11.46 -0.43 5.26
N LEU A 103 -11.53 0.23 4.10
CA LEU A 103 -12.18 -0.25 2.88
C LEU A 103 -11.09 -0.64 1.87
N ASP A 104 -11.08 -1.88 1.37
CA ASP A 104 -10.10 -2.34 0.39
C ASP A 104 -10.75 -2.90 -0.87
N MET A 105 -10.02 -2.87 -2.00
CA MET A 105 -10.57 -3.31 -3.29
C MET A 105 -10.87 -4.82 -3.36
N VAL A 106 -10.33 -5.65 -2.47
CA VAL A 106 -10.65 -7.09 -2.48
C VAL A 106 -12.02 -7.33 -1.89
N ARG A 107 -12.42 -6.58 -0.85
CA ARG A 107 -13.73 -6.72 -0.20
C ARG A 107 -14.82 -5.86 -0.84
N GLY A 108 -14.51 -5.09 -1.87
CA GLY A 108 -15.47 -4.24 -2.57
C GLY A 108 -16.00 -3.17 -1.64
N ASP A 109 -17.30 -3.22 -1.32
CA ASP A 109 -17.99 -2.22 -0.51
C ASP A 109 -18.01 -2.55 1.01
N SER A 110 -17.44 -3.69 1.40
CA SER A 110 -17.39 -4.11 2.80
C SER A 110 -16.13 -3.61 3.49
N SER A 111 -16.29 -2.72 4.46
CA SER A 111 -15.21 -2.30 5.36
C SER A 111 -14.92 -3.35 6.44
N LYS A 112 -13.75 -3.23 7.07
CA LYS A 112 -13.32 -4.08 8.18
C LYS A 112 -12.48 -3.29 9.18
N THR A 113 -12.39 -3.80 10.39
CA THR A 113 -11.40 -3.34 11.36
C THR A 113 -10.16 -4.24 11.27
N LEU A 114 -8.98 -3.64 11.16
CA LEU A 114 -7.69 -4.31 11.31
C LEU A 114 -6.97 -3.77 12.54
N LYS A 115 -6.39 -4.67 13.32
CA LYS A 115 -5.44 -4.32 14.38
C LYS A 115 -4.03 -4.33 13.83
N ILE A 116 -3.32 -3.23 14.02
CA ILE A 116 -1.93 -3.07 13.61
C ILE A 116 -1.03 -2.78 14.81
N LYS A 117 0.25 -3.12 14.71
CA LYS A 117 1.26 -2.86 15.75
C LYS A 117 2.45 -2.10 15.19
N GLN A 118 3.68 -2.62 15.30
CA GLN A 118 4.88 -1.91 14.87
C GLN A 118 4.99 -1.78 13.34
N ALA A 119 5.60 -0.67 12.89
CA ALA A 119 6.06 -0.53 11.51
C ALA A 119 7.32 -1.38 11.30
N GLU A 120 7.34 -2.22 10.25
CA GLU A 120 8.47 -3.11 9.96
C GLU A 120 9.24 -2.73 8.70
N TYR A 121 8.60 -1.97 7.81
CA TYR A 121 9.20 -1.57 6.54
C TYR A 121 8.87 -0.13 6.19
N LEU A 122 9.81 0.53 5.51
CA LEU A 122 9.58 1.72 4.70
C LEU A 122 9.50 1.29 3.23
N LEU A 123 8.48 1.78 2.52
CA LEU A 123 8.31 1.61 1.09
C LEU A 123 8.69 2.93 0.42
N SER A 124 9.71 2.90 -0.43
CA SER A 124 10.19 4.03 -1.22
C SER A 124 9.78 3.86 -2.68
N PRO A 125 9.14 4.87 -3.32
CA PRO A 125 9.00 4.96 -4.76
C PRO A 125 10.33 4.71 -5.49
N SER A 126 10.26 4.00 -6.60
CA SER A 126 11.43 3.64 -7.41
C SER A 126 11.08 3.69 -8.90
N GLN A 127 12.12 3.80 -9.72
CA GLN A 127 12.06 3.87 -11.18
C GLN A 127 12.71 2.62 -11.76
N LEU A 128 12.03 1.92 -12.67
CA LEU A 128 12.61 0.78 -13.37
C LEU A 128 13.46 1.25 -14.56
N ILE A 129 14.65 0.68 -14.67
CA ILE A 129 15.54 0.83 -15.82
C ILE A 129 15.39 -0.42 -16.68
N THR A 130 14.78 -0.26 -17.86
CA THR A 130 14.68 -1.34 -18.86
C THR A 130 15.65 -1.10 -20.01
N SER A 131 15.51 0.04 -20.71
CA SER A 131 16.45 0.52 -21.73
C SER A 131 16.23 2.01 -21.96
N GLY A 132 17.25 2.83 -21.74
CA GLY A 132 17.17 4.28 -21.94
C GLY A 132 16.77 5.03 -20.67
N VAL A 133 15.80 5.95 -20.80
CA VAL A 133 15.36 6.82 -19.69
C VAL A 133 14.57 6.00 -18.67
N PRO A 134 14.87 6.11 -17.36
CA PRO A 134 14.11 5.43 -16.31
C PRO A 134 12.61 5.76 -16.33
N ASP A 135 11.77 4.81 -15.93
CA ASP A 135 10.33 5.03 -15.80
C ASP A 135 10.04 6.17 -14.81
N ALA A 136 9.17 7.12 -15.18
CA ALA A 136 8.77 8.18 -14.28
C ALA A 136 7.91 7.65 -13.12
N ILE A 137 8.18 8.12 -11.90
CA ILE A 137 7.36 7.82 -10.72
C ILE A 137 5.95 8.39 -10.93
N PRO A 138 4.88 7.59 -10.78
CA PRO A 138 3.51 8.09 -10.87
C PRO A 138 3.23 9.19 -9.85
N GLY A 139 2.58 10.27 -10.30
CA GLY A 139 2.10 11.31 -9.40
C GLY A 139 1.13 10.71 -8.36
N GLY A 140 1.32 11.06 -7.09
CA GLY A 140 0.53 10.56 -5.97
C GLY A 140 0.97 9.20 -5.42
N LEU A 141 2.10 8.64 -5.87
CA LEU A 141 2.74 7.51 -5.22
C LEU A 141 3.62 8.03 -4.07
N ASP A 142 3.17 7.82 -2.83
CA ASP A 142 3.86 8.32 -1.63
C ASP A 142 4.94 7.35 -1.12
N HIS A 143 5.67 7.78 -0.09
CA HIS A 143 6.40 6.87 0.79
C HIS A 143 5.43 6.26 1.81
N TYR A 144 5.63 5.00 2.21
CA TYR A 144 4.74 4.32 3.16
C TYR A 144 5.49 3.59 4.27
N LYS A 145 4.98 3.65 5.50
CA LYS A 145 5.35 2.71 6.58
C LYS A 145 4.40 1.51 6.54
N ALA A 146 4.94 0.29 6.49
CA ALA A 146 4.18 -0.96 6.56
C ALA A 146 4.06 -1.44 8.01
N TYR A 147 2.87 -1.33 8.58
CA TYR A 147 2.55 -1.74 9.95
C TYR A 147 2.05 -3.18 9.96
N ARG A 148 2.63 -4.03 10.82
CA ARG A 148 2.22 -5.43 10.96
C ARG A 148 0.76 -5.51 11.40
N VAL A 149 -0.04 -6.33 10.72
CA VAL A 149 -1.37 -6.75 11.16
C VAL A 149 -1.23 -7.87 12.20
N VAL A 150 -1.77 -7.67 13.39
CA VAL A 150 -1.66 -8.65 14.50
C VAL A 150 -2.81 -9.66 14.52
N ASP A 151 -4.00 -9.25 14.09
CA ASP A 151 -5.18 -10.10 14.05
C ASP A 151 -6.06 -9.76 12.85
N ALA A 152 -6.35 -10.78 12.04
CA ALA A 152 -7.28 -10.71 10.92
C ALA A 152 -7.62 -12.11 10.38
N PRO A 153 -8.88 -12.35 9.97
CA PRO A 153 -9.25 -13.59 9.31
C PRO A 153 -8.62 -13.70 7.91
N SER A 154 -8.31 -14.94 7.51
CA SER A 154 -7.97 -15.25 6.12
C SER A 154 -9.17 -15.00 5.22
N LEU A 155 -8.94 -14.51 3.99
CA LEU A 155 -10.01 -14.32 3.02
C LEU A 155 -10.26 -15.58 2.17
N ASP A 156 -9.25 -16.43 2.04
CA ASP A 156 -9.26 -17.67 1.26
C ASP A 156 -9.83 -17.55 -0.15
N ARG A 157 -9.40 -16.51 -0.88
CA ARG A 157 -9.96 -16.13 -2.19
C ARG A 157 -8.97 -16.37 -3.32
N GLN A 158 -9.43 -16.97 -4.41
CA GLN A 158 -8.63 -17.03 -5.64
C GLN A 158 -8.65 -15.70 -6.39
N VAL A 159 -7.49 -15.31 -6.92
CA VAL A 159 -7.31 -14.15 -7.79
C VAL A 159 -6.40 -14.49 -8.96
N THR A 160 -6.62 -13.83 -10.10
CA THR A 160 -5.71 -13.89 -11.24
C THR A 160 -4.85 -12.64 -11.24
N LEU A 161 -3.54 -12.80 -11.16
CA LEU A 161 -2.56 -11.73 -11.34
C LEU A 161 -2.13 -11.71 -12.81
N THR A 162 -2.16 -10.54 -13.44
CA THR A 162 -1.72 -10.34 -14.84
C THR A 162 -0.60 -9.32 -14.88
N GLY A 163 0.64 -9.80 -15.11
CA GLY A 163 1.85 -8.98 -15.16
C GLY A 163 2.56 -9.05 -16.52
N SER A 164 3.77 -8.51 -16.57
CA SER A 164 4.59 -8.47 -17.80
C SER A 164 5.02 -9.84 -18.30
N VAL A 165 5.04 -10.86 -17.42
CA VAL A 165 5.45 -12.24 -17.73
C VAL A 165 4.26 -13.18 -17.97
N GLY A 166 3.03 -12.67 -17.97
CA GLY A 166 1.81 -13.46 -18.19
C GLY A 166 0.82 -13.38 -17.03
N SER A 167 -0.13 -14.32 -17.01
CA SER A 167 -1.14 -14.42 -15.95
C SER A 167 -0.93 -15.65 -15.08
N SER A 168 -1.22 -15.53 -13.78
CA SER A 168 -1.16 -16.63 -12.81
C SER A 168 -2.36 -16.59 -11.87
N GLU A 169 -2.93 -17.75 -11.55
CA GLU A 169 -3.92 -17.89 -10.49
C GLU A 169 -3.23 -18.08 -9.15
N ARG A 170 -3.69 -17.34 -8.14
CA ARG A 170 -3.09 -17.26 -6.80
C ARG A 170 -4.16 -17.25 -5.72
N ARG A 171 -3.81 -17.71 -4.53
CA ARG A 171 -4.70 -17.76 -3.36
C ARG A 171 -4.35 -16.66 -2.37
N LEU A 172 -5.27 -15.71 -2.17
CA LEU A 172 -5.17 -14.70 -1.13
C LEU A 172 -5.46 -15.30 0.24
N GLY A 173 -4.47 -15.18 1.13
CA GLY A 173 -4.57 -15.55 2.53
C GLY A 173 -5.05 -14.40 3.43
N LYS A 174 -4.45 -14.30 4.61
CA LYS A 174 -4.72 -13.22 5.57
C LYS A 174 -3.98 -11.92 5.21
N PRO A 175 -4.50 -10.75 5.61
CA PRO A 175 -3.73 -9.52 5.55
C PRO A 175 -2.58 -9.59 6.57
N ILE A 176 -1.42 -9.07 6.19
CA ILE A 176 -0.17 -9.13 6.97
C ILE A 176 0.41 -7.75 7.27
N PHE A 177 0.15 -6.76 6.41
CA PHE A 177 0.54 -5.37 6.64
C PHE A 177 -0.57 -4.39 6.23
N VAL A 178 -0.55 -3.21 6.84
CA VAL A 178 -1.19 -2.00 6.32
C VAL A 178 -0.09 -0.97 6.06
N CYS A 179 0.03 -0.53 4.81
CA CYS A 179 0.99 0.50 4.41
C CYS A 179 0.32 1.87 4.48
N LEU A 180 0.75 2.69 5.43
CA LEU A 180 0.23 4.05 5.63
C LEU A 180 1.22 5.07 5.07
N PRO A 181 0.75 6.12 4.39
CA PRO A 181 1.61 7.12 3.79
C PRO A 181 2.33 7.90 4.91
N VAL A 182 3.58 8.30 4.63
CA VAL A 182 4.42 9.04 5.57
C VAL A 182 5.03 10.26 4.90
N ARG A 183 5.36 11.24 5.73
CA ARG A 183 6.32 12.27 5.36
C ARG A 183 7.72 11.77 5.61
N GLU A 184 8.63 12.18 4.76
CA GLU A 184 10.03 11.82 4.85
C GLU A 184 10.92 13.03 4.62
N TRP A 185 12.01 13.10 5.39
CA TRP A 185 13.13 13.99 5.17
C TRP A 185 14.38 13.16 4.94
N HIS A 186 15.03 13.41 3.81
CA HIS A 186 16.25 12.71 3.39
C HIS A 186 17.21 13.75 2.80
N HIS A 187 18.32 13.99 3.51
CA HIS A 187 19.22 15.12 3.22
C HIS A 187 18.46 16.47 3.16
N ASP A 188 18.59 17.21 2.06
CA ASP A 188 17.90 18.49 1.83
C ASP A 188 16.53 18.32 1.16
N GLU A 189 16.08 17.08 0.94
CA GLU A 189 14.81 16.75 0.29
C GLU A 189 13.71 16.47 1.31
N TYR A 190 12.48 16.85 0.94
CA TYR A 190 11.28 16.62 1.71
C TYR A 190 10.20 16.00 0.83
N PHE A 191 9.70 14.84 1.25
CA PHE A 191 8.61 14.14 0.58
C PHE A 191 7.34 14.23 1.42
N SER A 192 6.33 14.92 0.91
CA SER A 192 5.02 15.02 1.56
C SER A 192 4.15 13.80 1.25
N ALA A 193 3.38 13.33 2.23
CA ALA A 193 2.26 12.42 1.97
C ALA A 193 1.12 13.17 1.26
N SER A 194 0.87 12.83 -0.01
CA SER A 194 -0.14 13.50 -0.83
C SER A 194 -1.57 13.16 -0.42
N HIS A 195 -1.84 11.92 0.02
CA HIS A 195 -3.19 11.46 0.35
C HIS A 195 -3.23 10.65 1.64
N SER A 196 -3.32 11.33 2.78
CA SER A 196 -3.23 10.70 4.12
C SER A 196 -4.29 9.63 4.46
N ALA A 197 -5.37 9.53 3.68
CA ALA A 197 -6.41 8.51 3.83
C ALA A 197 -6.21 7.30 2.90
N ASP A 198 -5.43 7.43 1.83
CA ASP A 198 -5.13 6.35 0.90
C ASP A 198 -4.04 5.46 1.50
N CYS A 199 -4.20 4.15 1.40
CA CYS A 199 -3.27 3.18 1.97
C CYS A 199 -3.23 1.90 1.12
N PHE A 200 -2.38 0.97 1.51
CA PHE A 200 -2.43 -0.40 0.99
C PHE A 200 -2.70 -1.38 2.12
N VAL A 201 -3.53 -2.40 1.85
CA VAL A 201 -3.56 -3.62 2.65
C VAL A 201 -2.78 -4.69 1.91
N VAL A 202 -1.86 -5.35 2.60
CA VAL A 202 -0.97 -6.35 2.02
C VAL A 202 -1.46 -7.72 2.44
N TYR A 203 -1.73 -8.58 1.47
CA TYR A 203 -2.19 -9.95 1.67
C TYR A 203 -1.10 -10.94 1.39
N ALA A 204 -1.03 -12.00 2.20
CA ALA A 204 -0.26 -13.18 1.85
C ALA A 204 -0.84 -13.85 0.58
N LEU A 205 0.03 -14.35 -0.28
CA LEU A 205 -0.28 -15.26 -1.37
C LEU A 205 0.34 -16.64 -1.07
N ASP A 206 -0.14 -17.66 -1.77
CA ASP A 206 0.60 -18.92 -1.93
C ASP A 206 1.94 -18.63 -2.60
N GLU A 207 3.07 -18.93 -1.94
CA GLU A 207 4.40 -18.55 -2.45
C GLU A 207 4.72 -19.24 -3.79
N GLN A 208 5.24 -18.48 -4.75
CA GLN A 208 5.76 -19.02 -6.01
C GLN A 208 7.21 -18.58 -6.21
N PRO A 209 8.12 -19.51 -6.61
CA PRO A 209 9.47 -19.14 -7.01
C PRO A 209 9.45 -18.09 -8.13
N HIS A 210 10.42 -17.18 -8.10
CA HIS A 210 10.58 -16.15 -9.11
C HIS A 210 12.07 -15.86 -9.26
N ASP A 211 12.57 -15.80 -10.49
CA ASP A 211 13.98 -15.52 -10.78
C ASP A 211 14.08 -14.51 -11.93
N GLN A 212 14.05 -13.23 -11.56
CA GLN A 212 14.17 -12.12 -12.48
C GLN A 212 15.07 -11.06 -11.86
N LYS A 213 15.91 -10.46 -12.70
CA LYS A 213 16.75 -9.32 -12.33
C LYS A 213 16.05 -8.00 -12.64
N PHE A 214 16.23 -7.03 -11.77
CA PHE A 214 15.74 -5.67 -11.91
C PHE A 214 16.87 -4.68 -11.69
N SER A 215 16.87 -3.58 -12.43
CA SER A 215 17.72 -2.42 -12.19
C SER A 215 16.80 -1.25 -11.89
N LEU A 216 16.93 -0.66 -10.71
CA LEU A 216 16.02 0.35 -10.19
C LEU A 216 16.80 1.58 -9.73
N ILE A 217 16.15 2.75 -9.75
CA ILE A 217 16.63 3.95 -9.08
C ILE A 217 15.60 4.36 -8.04
N ASP A 218 16.02 4.54 -6.80
CA ASP A 218 15.24 5.24 -5.77
C ASP A 218 16.09 6.39 -5.19
N GLN A 219 15.62 7.02 -4.12
CA GLN A 219 16.32 8.12 -3.46
C GLN A 219 17.70 7.72 -2.88
N PHE A 220 17.95 6.42 -2.69
CA PHE A 220 19.26 5.92 -2.23
C PHE A 220 20.18 5.55 -3.40
N GLY A 221 19.73 5.73 -4.64
CA GLY A 221 20.50 5.58 -5.86
C GLY A 221 20.18 4.31 -6.64
N LEU A 222 21.18 3.80 -7.37
CA LEU A 222 21.04 2.65 -8.26
C LEU A 222 21.03 1.33 -7.48
N ASN A 223 19.99 0.54 -7.71
CA ASN A 223 19.73 -0.74 -7.07
C ASN A 223 19.64 -1.87 -8.11
N GLY A 224 20.53 -2.86 -8.03
CA GLY A 224 20.38 -4.12 -8.77
C GLY A 224 19.73 -5.17 -7.88
N LEU A 225 18.60 -5.75 -8.27
CA LEU A 225 17.86 -6.75 -7.49
C LEU A 225 17.75 -8.07 -8.25
N THR A 226 17.78 -9.18 -7.52
CA THR A 226 17.36 -10.51 -8.04
C THR A 226 16.18 -10.98 -7.20
N SER A 227 15.02 -11.16 -7.83
CA SER A 227 13.85 -11.73 -7.16
C SER A 227 14.04 -13.21 -6.84
N VAL A 228 13.35 -13.67 -5.79
CA VAL A 228 13.45 -15.04 -5.29
C VAL A 228 12.06 -15.71 -5.23
N LYS A 229 11.07 -14.97 -4.71
CA LYS A 229 9.69 -15.46 -4.60
C LYS A 229 8.69 -14.32 -4.78
N ASN A 230 7.58 -14.60 -5.45
CA ASN A 230 6.37 -13.79 -5.37
C ASN A 230 5.50 -14.31 -4.22
N GLN A 231 5.24 -13.49 -3.21
CA GLN A 231 4.62 -13.96 -1.98
C GLN A 231 3.48 -13.08 -1.46
N TRP A 232 3.38 -11.80 -1.83
CA TRP A 232 2.31 -10.93 -1.32
C TRP A 232 1.65 -10.10 -2.42
N LEU A 233 0.45 -9.60 -2.12
CA LEU A 233 -0.28 -8.65 -2.95
C LEU A 233 -0.61 -7.40 -2.12
N CYS A 234 -0.10 -6.24 -2.52
CA CYS A 234 -0.62 -4.96 -2.05
C CYS A 234 -1.90 -4.64 -2.79
N VAL A 235 -2.93 -4.28 -2.04
CA VAL A 235 -4.23 -3.92 -2.57
C VAL A 235 -4.56 -2.53 -2.06
N ARG A 236 -4.91 -1.65 -2.99
CA ARG A 236 -5.35 -0.31 -2.67
C ARG A 236 -6.53 -0.34 -1.69
N ALA A 237 -6.45 0.56 -0.73
CA ALA A 237 -7.42 0.71 0.33
C ALA A 237 -7.54 2.16 0.78
N ALA A 238 -8.57 2.45 1.57
CA ALA A 238 -8.75 3.72 2.25
C ALA A 238 -9.05 3.52 3.73
N ILE A 239 -8.51 4.42 4.54
CA ILE A 239 -8.80 4.52 5.97
C ILE A 239 -10.08 5.32 6.12
N LEU A 240 -11.14 4.67 6.59
CA LEU A 240 -12.42 5.31 6.90
C LEU A 240 -12.40 5.96 8.28
N ARG A 241 -11.73 5.31 9.25
CA ARG A 241 -11.55 5.76 10.62
C ARG A 241 -10.30 5.13 11.21
N SER A 242 -9.66 5.84 12.12
CA SER A 242 -8.66 5.29 13.04
C SER A 242 -9.03 5.68 14.46
N THR A 243 -8.85 4.79 15.43
CA THR A 243 -8.82 5.21 16.84
C THR A 243 -7.44 5.79 17.12
N ALA A 244 -7.37 7.09 17.40
CA ALA A 244 -6.21 7.64 18.08
C ALA A 244 -6.36 7.33 19.56
N GLU A 245 -5.33 6.75 20.17
CA GLU A 245 -5.17 6.82 21.62
C GLU A 245 -4.62 8.20 21.99
#